data_AF-A0A136L2N9-F1
#
_entry.id   AF-A0A136L2N9-F1
#
_cell.length_a   1.000
_cell.length_b   1.000
_cell.length_c   1.000
_cell.angle_alpha   90.00
_cell.angle_beta   90.00
_cell.angle_gamma   90.00
#
_symmetry.space_group_name_H-M   'P 1'
#
loop_
_entity.id
_entity.type
_entity.pdbx_description
1 polymer ?
#
loop_
_entity_poly.entity_id
_entity_poly.type
_entity_poly.pdbx_seq_one_letter_code
_entity_poly.pdbx_strand_id
1 'polypeptide(L)'
;MRATLRAFLEGLIDYAGLFPPARLDMGPAVAQYLRYVVGPEAWLVRRFACPVSRLSEFGAELPADGARGIGVTAIGRGGDSLDSFLQGLDLDLRDLESFASEFGERAAVECLEARTPPNARDLRRPSRRFRRRLREMHSRR
;
A
#
# COMPACT_ATOMS: atom_id res chain seq x y z
N MET A 1 26.90 -14.35 -4.35
CA MET A 1 25.96 -14.56 -3.21
C MET A 1 25.47 -16.00 -3.22
N ARG A 2 25.29 -16.66 -2.07
CA ARG A 2 24.73 -18.04 -2.02
C ARG A 2 23.29 -18.04 -2.52
N ALA A 3 22.89 -19.06 -3.29
CA ALA A 3 21.56 -19.15 -3.89
C ALA A 3 20.42 -19.12 -2.85
N THR A 4 20.63 -19.71 -1.66
CA THR A 4 19.66 -19.67 -0.56
C THR A 4 19.45 -18.28 0.02
N LEU A 5 20.52 -17.48 0.15
CA LEU A 5 20.40 -16.09 0.60
C LEU A 5 19.72 -15.22 -0.47
N ARG A 6 20.02 -15.46 -1.76
CA ARG A 6 19.31 -14.80 -2.87
C ARG A 6 17.81 -15.05 -2.78
N ALA A 7 17.40 -16.31 -2.65
CA ALA A 7 16.00 -16.68 -2.56
C ALA A 7 15.29 -16.09 -1.32
N PHE A 8 15.98 -15.99 -0.18
CA PHE A 8 15.42 -15.38 1.03
C PHE A 8 15.19 -13.86 0.88
N LEU A 9 16.09 -13.17 0.19
CA LEU A 9 16.06 -11.71 0.03
C LEU A 9 15.22 -11.27 -1.18
N GLU A 10 14.77 -12.19 -2.03
CA GLU A 10 14.01 -11.88 -3.24
C GLU A 10 12.69 -11.14 -2.87
N GLY A 11 12.54 -9.92 -3.37
CA GLY A 11 11.37 -9.07 -3.14
C GLY A 11 11.11 -8.71 -1.67
N LEU A 12 12.16 -8.71 -0.84
CA LEU A 12 12.03 -8.46 0.60
C LEU A 12 11.74 -7.00 0.94
N ILE A 13 12.19 -6.06 0.11
CA ILE A 13 12.18 -4.64 0.44
C ILE A 13 11.02 -3.91 -0.24
N ASP A 14 10.24 -3.21 0.56
CA ASP A 14 9.31 -2.19 0.08
C ASP A 14 10.01 -0.84 0.05
N TYR A 15 9.99 -0.18 -1.11
CA TYR A 15 10.61 1.10 -1.30
C TYR A 15 9.79 2.21 -0.64
N ALA A 16 10.37 2.89 0.36
CA ALA A 16 9.71 3.88 1.20
C ALA A 16 10.27 5.30 1.01
N GLY A 17 10.46 5.74 -0.25
CA GLY A 17 11.06 7.04 -0.56
C GLY A 17 10.31 8.26 -0.02
N LEU A 18 9.00 8.14 0.21
CA LEU A 18 8.16 9.20 0.79
C LEU A 18 8.40 9.41 2.30
N PHE A 19 9.01 8.44 2.96
CA PHE A 19 9.13 8.43 4.42
C PHE A 19 10.53 8.91 4.87
N PRO A 20 10.67 9.37 6.13
CA PRO A 20 11.98 9.73 6.66
C PRO A 20 12.97 8.55 6.59
N PRO A 21 14.27 8.82 6.34
CA PRO A 21 14.90 10.14 6.21
C PRO A 21 14.78 10.77 4.81
N ALA A 22 14.44 10.01 3.76
CA ALA A 22 14.47 10.50 2.38
C ALA A 22 13.45 11.61 2.11
N ARG A 23 12.19 11.44 2.59
CA ARG A 23 11.11 12.43 2.49
C ARG A 23 10.95 13.04 1.09
N LEU A 24 11.06 12.22 0.05
CA LEU A 24 10.89 12.69 -1.33
C LEU A 24 9.42 13.04 -1.59
N ASP A 25 9.20 13.97 -2.51
CA ASP A 25 7.90 14.18 -3.13
C ASP A 25 7.54 12.98 -4.05
N MET A 26 6.27 12.87 -4.45
CA MET A 26 5.78 11.66 -5.15
C MET A 26 6.52 11.41 -6.46
N GLY A 27 6.59 12.38 -7.36
CA GLY A 27 7.28 12.22 -8.65
C GLY A 27 8.72 11.72 -8.50
N PRO A 28 9.60 12.39 -7.73
CA PRO A 28 10.96 11.90 -7.47
C PRO A 28 10.99 10.51 -6.81
N ALA A 29 10.07 10.22 -5.89
CA ALA A 29 10.00 8.91 -5.24
C ALA A 29 9.64 7.80 -6.24
N VAL A 30 8.61 8.01 -7.07
CA VAL A 30 8.17 7.06 -8.11
C VAL A 30 9.25 6.88 -9.16
N ALA A 31 9.86 7.97 -9.65
CA ALA A 31 10.96 7.89 -10.61
C ALA A 31 12.13 7.07 -10.05
N GLN A 32 12.47 7.21 -8.77
CA GLN A 32 13.53 6.43 -8.14
C GLN A 32 13.14 4.96 -7.95
N TYR A 33 11.92 4.69 -7.53
CA TYR A 33 11.39 3.33 -7.46
C TYR A 33 11.43 2.63 -8.82
N LEU A 34 10.97 3.30 -9.87
CA LEU A 34 10.94 2.75 -11.23
C LEU A 34 12.35 2.41 -11.74
N ARG A 35 13.38 3.17 -11.34
CA ARG A 35 14.78 2.81 -11.64
C ARG A 35 15.22 1.53 -10.95
N TYR A 36 14.79 1.27 -9.72
CA TYR A 36 15.15 0.04 -9.01
C TYR A 36 14.48 -1.19 -9.61
N VAL A 37 13.20 -1.10 -9.99
CA VAL A 37 12.45 -2.26 -10.53
C VAL A 37 12.88 -2.69 -11.93
N VAL A 38 13.57 -1.83 -12.69
CA VAL A 38 14.20 -2.19 -13.98
C VAL A 38 15.72 -2.35 -13.89
N GLY A 39 16.29 -2.07 -12.71
CA GLY A 39 17.72 -2.02 -12.47
C GLY A 39 18.30 -3.34 -11.95
N PRO A 40 19.62 -3.34 -11.63
CA PRO A 40 20.29 -4.52 -11.09
C PRO A 40 19.76 -4.96 -9.71
N GLU A 41 19.07 -4.08 -8.99
CA GLU A 41 18.44 -4.35 -7.69
C GLU A 41 16.97 -4.80 -7.80
N ALA A 42 16.42 -4.96 -9.00
CA ALA A 42 15.00 -5.30 -9.21
C ALA A 42 14.54 -6.56 -8.44
N TRP A 43 15.47 -7.49 -8.23
CA TRP A 43 15.22 -8.73 -7.49
C TRP A 43 15.01 -8.53 -5.99
N LEU A 44 15.46 -7.41 -5.41
CA LEU A 44 15.38 -7.13 -3.97
C LEU A 44 14.13 -6.31 -3.62
N VAL A 45 13.72 -5.42 -4.53
CA VAL A 45 12.65 -4.43 -4.30
C VAL A 45 11.34 -4.95 -4.87
N ARG A 46 10.28 -4.99 -4.06
CA ARG A 46 8.97 -5.52 -4.49
C ARG A 46 7.92 -4.44 -4.66
N ARG A 47 7.60 -3.69 -3.62
CA ARG A 47 6.47 -2.74 -3.63
C ARG A 47 6.91 -1.31 -3.39
N PHE A 48 6.07 -0.37 -3.79
CA PHE A 48 6.17 1.03 -3.37
C PHE A 48 5.33 1.24 -2.11
N ALA A 49 5.91 1.79 -1.04
CA ALA A 49 5.18 2.14 0.16
C ALA A 49 4.53 3.53 -0.01
N CYS A 50 3.21 3.61 0.07
CA CYS A 50 2.44 4.84 -0.16
C CYS A 50 1.38 5.05 0.92
N PRO A 51 1.23 6.25 1.50
CA PRO A 51 0.04 6.59 2.28
C PRO A 51 -1.23 6.37 1.46
N VAL A 52 -2.26 5.76 2.04
CA VAL A 52 -3.54 5.50 1.34
C VAL A 52 -4.12 6.80 0.76
N SER A 53 -4.05 7.89 1.52
CA SER A 53 -4.54 9.21 1.11
C SER A 53 -3.79 9.84 -0.08
N ARG A 54 -2.69 9.25 -0.53
CA ARG A 54 -1.87 9.74 -1.67
C ARG A 54 -1.84 8.76 -2.84
N LEU A 55 -2.65 7.71 -2.83
CA LEU A 55 -2.67 6.70 -3.89
C LEU A 55 -3.00 7.27 -5.27
N SER A 56 -3.90 8.25 -5.36
CA SER A 56 -4.21 8.92 -6.63
C SER A 56 -3.01 9.70 -7.19
N GLU A 57 -2.26 10.38 -6.33
CA GLU A 57 -1.02 11.06 -6.71
C GLU A 57 0.03 10.07 -7.21
N PHE A 58 0.20 8.94 -6.50
CA PHE A 58 1.08 7.86 -6.93
C PHE A 58 0.67 7.30 -8.31
N GLY A 59 -0.62 7.02 -8.50
CA GLY A 59 -1.14 6.48 -9.76
C GLY A 59 -0.94 7.43 -10.94
N ALA A 60 -1.05 8.74 -10.72
CA ALA A 60 -0.83 9.77 -11.73
C ALA A 60 0.64 9.84 -12.21
N GLU A 61 1.59 9.50 -11.34
CA GLU A 61 3.03 9.46 -11.66
C GLU A 61 3.45 8.17 -12.39
N LEU A 62 2.57 7.16 -12.47
CA LEU A 62 2.87 5.92 -13.19
C LEU A 62 2.81 6.14 -14.71
N PRO A 63 3.80 5.63 -15.47
CA PRO A 63 3.74 5.63 -16.93
C PRO A 63 2.44 5.02 -17.45
N ALA A 64 1.85 5.65 -18.47
CA ALA A 64 0.66 5.12 -19.16
C ALA A 64 0.96 3.75 -19.80
N ASP A 65 2.20 3.58 -20.28
CA ASP A 65 2.64 2.43 -21.05
C ASP A 65 3.78 1.73 -20.30
N GLY A 66 3.56 0.49 -19.84
CA GLY A 66 4.66 -0.40 -19.41
C GLY A 66 4.84 -0.63 -17.91
N ALA A 67 4.18 0.12 -17.02
CA ALA A 67 4.14 -0.20 -15.60
C ALA A 67 2.99 -1.20 -15.34
N ARG A 68 3.10 -2.44 -15.81
CA ARG A 68 2.12 -3.49 -15.46
C ARG A 68 2.57 -4.20 -14.19
N GLY A 69 1.67 -4.28 -13.21
CA GLY A 69 1.88 -5.07 -12.01
C GLY A 69 2.77 -4.41 -10.95
N ILE A 70 2.73 -3.09 -10.84
CA ILE A 70 3.39 -2.41 -9.72
C ILE A 70 2.64 -2.72 -8.42
N GLY A 71 3.31 -3.41 -7.50
CA GLY A 71 2.78 -3.67 -6.17
C GLY A 71 2.91 -2.47 -5.25
N VAL A 72 1.90 -2.23 -4.41
CA VAL A 72 1.88 -1.14 -3.44
C VAL A 72 1.66 -1.70 -2.03
N THR A 73 2.46 -1.22 -1.07
CA THR A 73 2.18 -1.31 0.36
C THR A 73 1.49 -0.02 0.78
N ALA A 74 0.18 -0.10 1.01
CA ALA A 74 -0.61 1.05 1.41
C ALA A 74 -0.51 1.27 2.92
N ILE A 75 -0.12 2.46 3.33
CA ILE A 75 -0.03 2.87 4.74
C ILE A 75 -1.32 3.61 5.10
N GLY A 76 -2.19 2.94 5.85
CA GLY A 76 -3.48 3.44 6.31
C GLY A 76 -3.35 4.57 7.33
N ARG A 77 -4.40 5.37 7.43
CA ARG A 77 -4.47 6.56 8.30
C ARG A 77 -4.33 6.23 9.79
N GLY A 78 -4.75 5.04 10.20
CA GLY A 78 -4.76 4.61 11.60
C GLY A 78 -5.77 5.40 12.44
N GLY A 79 -5.50 5.51 13.74
CA GLY A 79 -6.30 6.31 14.68
C GLY A 79 -5.87 6.07 16.13
N ASP A 80 -6.06 7.07 16.99
CA ASP A 80 -5.69 7.00 18.41
C ASP A 80 -6.78 6.35 19.29
N SER A 81 -7.96 6.10 18.73
CA SER A 81 -9.07 5.37 19.38
C SER A 81 -9.68 4.37 18.40
N LEU A 82 -10.48 3.43 18.91
CA LEU A 82 -11.20 2.49 18.05
C LEU A 82 -12.12 3.22 17.06
N ASP A 83 -12.83 4.26 17.50
CA ASP A 83 -13.74 5.01 16.63
C ASP A 83 -13.00 5.78 15.54
N SER A 84 -11.91 6.48 15.88
CA SER A 84 -11.12 7.20 14.87
C SER A 84 -10.40 6.24 13.92
N PHE A 85 -9.94 5.09 14.41
CA PHE A 85 -9.38 4.02 13.57
C PHE A 85 -10.42 3.46 12.59
N LEU A 86 -11.64 3.16 13.04
CA LEU A 86 -12.70 2.65 12.16
C LEU A 86 -13.17 3.70 11.14
N GLN A 87 -13.16 4.98 11.50
CA GLN A 87 -13.42 6.08 10.56
C GLN A 87 -12.29 6.22 9.54
N GLY A 88 -11.03 6.19 9.99
CA GLY A 88 -9.85 6.19 9.12
C GLY A 88 -9.86 5.03 8.14
N LEU A 89 -10.19 3.83 8.61
CA LEU A 89 -10.30 2.63 7.78
C LEU A 89 -11.46 2.72 6.78
N ASP A 90 -12.60 3.35 7.12
CA ASP A 90 -13.66 3.63 6.15
C ASP A 90 -13.18 4.54 5.01
N LEU A 91 -12.44 5.60 5.33
CA LEU A 91 -11.82 6.48 4.33
C LEU A 91 -10.77 5.73 3.51
N ASP A 92 -9.92 4.93 4.16
CA ASP A 92 -8.90 4.14 3.49
C ASP A 92 -9.51 3.19 2.47
N LEU A 93 -10.59 2.49 2.82
CA LEU A 93 -11.29 1.58 1.91
C LEU A 93 -11.87 2.30 0.68
N ARG A 94 -12.40 3.53 0.83
CA ARG A 94 -12.90 4.32 -0.30
C ARG A 94 -11.78 4.70 -1.27
N ASP A 95 -10.63 5.12 -0.74
CA ASP A 95 -9.49 5.48 -1.57
C ASP A 95 -8.89 4.26 -2.28
N LEU A 96 -8.84 3.12 -1.59
CA LEU A 96 -8.40 1.84 -2.17
C LEU A 96 -9.32 1.40 -3.32
N GLU A 97 -10.63 1.50 -3.15
CA GLU A 97 -11.61 1.21 -4.21
C GLU A 97 -11.45 2.17 -5.40
N SER A 98 -11.27 3.46 -5.13
CA SER A 98 -11.07 4.47 -6.18
C SER A 98 -9.77 4.23 -6.95
N PHE A 99 -8.67 3.94 -6.23
CA PHE A 99 -7.38 3.61 -6.82
C PHE A 99 -7.45 2.35 -7.68
N ALA A 100 -8.08 1.28 -7.20
CA ALA A 100 -8.24 0.05 -7.97
C ALA A 100 -9.06 0.29 -9.25
N SER A 101 -10.10 1.12 -9.18
CA SER A 101 -10.92 1.46 -10.36
C SER A 101 -10.16 2.28 -11.41
N GLU A 102 -9.27 3.18 -10.98
CA GLU A 102 -8.59 4.13 -11.89
C GLU A 102 -7.22 3.61 -12.37
N PHE A 103 -6.50 2.88 -11.52
CA PHE A 103 -5.11 2.47 -11.73
C PHE A 103 -4.90 0.95 -11.72
N GLY A 104 -5.95 0.14 -11.57
CA GLY A 104 -5.84 -1.33 -11.36
C GLY A 104 -5.11 -2.11 -12.45
N GLU A 105 -5.10 -1.62 -13.70
CA GLU A 105 -4.33 -2.22 -14.80
C GLU A 105 -2.81 -1.98 -14.67
N ARG A 106 -2.41 -0.93 -13.95
CA ARG A 106 -1.01 -0.49 -13.78
C ARG A 106 -0.45 -0.90 -12.42
N ALA A 107 -1.25 -0.76 -11.38
CA ALA A 107 -0.80 -1.00 -10.02
C ALA A 107 -1.88 -1.63 -9.13
N ALA A 108 -1.44 -2.44 -8.17
CA ALA A 108 -2.32 -3.10 -7.22
C ALA A 108 -1.81 -2.89 -5.80
N VAL A 109 -2.74 -2.64 -4.87
CA VAL A 109 -2.43 -2.68 -3.44
C VAL A 109 -2.38 -4.13 -2.99
N GLU A 110 -1.18 -4.59 -2.64
CA GLU A 110 -0.92 -5.98 -2.23
C GLU A 110 -0.86 -6.12 -0.70
N CYS A 111 -0.57 -5.03 0.00
CA CYS A 111 -0.50 -4.97 1.45
C CYS A 111 -1.18 -3.70 1.96
N LEU A 112 -1.95 -3.80 3.04
CA LEU A 112 -2.44 -2.65 3.82
C LEU A 112 -1.86 -2.75 5.23
N GLU A 113 -1.09 -1.75 5.61
CA GLU A 113 -0.55 -1.61 6.96
C GLU A 113 -1.21 -0.43 7.65
N ALA A 114 -1.55 -0.55 8.93
CA ALA A 114 -2.08 0.57 9.70
C ALA A 114 -1.66 0.45 11.16
N ARG A 115 -1.38 1.60 11.79
CA ARG A 115 -1.19 1.66 13.23
C ARG A 115 -2.51 1.33 13.92
N THR A 116 -2.51 0.30 14.75
CA THR A 116 -3.66 -0.03 15.58
C THR A 116 -3.77 0.95 16.76
N PRO A 117 -4.98 1.32 17.19
CA PRO A 117 -5.16 2.19 18.34
C PRO A 117 -4.67 1.48 19.63
N PRO A 118 -4.27 2.22 20.68
CA PRO A 118 -3.78 1.62 21.93
C PRO A 118 -4.77 0.65 22.59
N ASN A 119 -6.07 0.86 22.38
CA ASN A 119 -7.16 0.01 22.86
C ASN A 119 -7.59 -1.09 21.86
N ALA A 120 -6.72 -1.48 20.93
CA ALA A 120 -7.00 -2.48 19.88
C ALA A 120 -7.43 -3.87 20.39
N ARG A 121 -7.30 -4.18 21.69
CA ARG A 121 -7.83 -5.44 22.26
C ARG A 121 -9.34 -5.62 21.99
N ASP A 122 -10.07 -4.53 21.79
CA ASP A 122 -11.51 -4.53 21.49
C ASP A 122 -11.84 -4.92 20.03
N LEU A 123 -10.85 -4.92 19.11
CA LEU A 123 -11.03 -5.41 17.73
C LEU A 123 -11.37 -6.91 17.67
N ARG A 124 -11.20 -7.67 18.77
CA ARG A 124 -11.64 -9.08 18.86
C ARG A 124 -13.16 -9.24 18.69
N ARG A 125 -13.94 -8.18 18.90
CA ARG A 125 -15.39 -8.16 18.63
C ARG A 125 -15.72 -7.02 17.67
N PRO A 126 -15.44 -7.18 16.37
CA PRO A 126 -15.78 -6.15 15.41
C PRO A 126 -17.28 -5.85 15.45
N SER A 127 -17.63 -4.56 15.39
CA SER A 127 -19.02 -4.11 15.38
C SER A 127 -19.79 -4.76 14.22
N ARG A 128 -21.12 -4.90 14.36
CA ARG A 128 -21.97 -5.46 13.27
C ARG A 128 -21.78 -4.71 11.96
N ARG A 129 -21.58 -3.38 12.02
CA ARG A 129 -21.32 -2.51 10.86
C ARG A 129 -20.03 -2.89 10.13
N PHE A 130 -18.95 -3.12 10.88
CA PHE A 130 -17.66 -3.51 10.32
C PHE A 130 -17.73 -4.88 9.61
N ARG A 131 -18.35 -5.88 10.25
CA ARG A 131 -18.50 -7.23 9.65
C ARG A 131 -19.36 -7.24 8.39
N ARG A 132 -20.35 -6.35 8.29
CA ARG A 132 -21.19 -6.24 7.10
C ARG A 132 -20.37 -5.73 5.92
N ARG A 133 -19.58 -4.67 6.11
CA ARG A 133 -18.71 -4.12 5.06
C ARG A 133 -17.63 -5.08 4.57
N LEU A 134 -16.97 -5.80 5.47
CA LEU A 134 -15.99 -6.83 5.05
C LEU A 134 -16.62 -7.88 4.13
N ARG A 135 -17.87 -8.29 4.41
CA ARG A 135 -18.61 -9.22 3.55
C ARG A 135 -18.98 -8.59 2.20
N GLU A 136 -19.39 -7.33 2.19
CA GLU A 136 -19.70 -6.60 0.94
C GLU A 136 -18.45 -6.43 0.04
N MET A 137 -17.26 -6.25 0.61
CA MET A 137 -16.01 -6.23 -0.17
C MET A 137 -15.64 -7.60 -0.76
N HIS A 138 -15.80 -8.68 0.00
CA HIS A 138 -15.50 -10.03 -0.48
C HIS A 138 -16.50 -10.56 -1.51
N SER A 139 -17.72 -10.02 -1.56
CA SER A 139 -18.74 -10.43 -2.54
C SER A 139 -18.63 -9.72 -3.90
N ARG A 140 -17.68 -8.79 -4.07
CA ARG A 140 -17.47 -8.00 -5.29
C ARG A 140 -16.21 -8.39 -6.07
N ARG A 141 -15.54 -9.47 -5.67
CA ARG A 141 -14.42 -10.08 -6.40
C ARG A 141 -14.87 -11.30 -7.19
#